data_AF-A0A378IMK8-F1
#
_entry.id   AF-A0A378IMK8-F1
#
_cell.length_a   1.000
_cell.length_b   1.000
_cell.length_c   1.000
_cell.angle_alpha   90.00
_cell.angle_beta   90.00
_cell.angle_gamma   90.00
#
_symmetry.space_group_name_H-M   'P 1'
#
loop_
_entity.id
_entity.type
_entity.pdbx_description
1 polymer ?
#
loop_
_entity_poly.entity_id
_entity_poly.type
_entity_poly.pdbx_seq_one_letter_code
_entity_poly.pdbx_strand_id
1 'polypeptide(L)'
;MTDKFSYYLEDNNEVKSMDHFAALQMSEHSFNELGLEGLKSQWRKLATEFHPDKNGGSQRAGIVFQRIQQAYEVLSDPIKRQQYLLDKRVEFTFDVNFVYSDIDILLAELSIKSNQLDELISRLDRLNNPIPSLDSRNVRILEVHDSLEKIALDLSKIYKGSFVTVDVINKQFHLFSRIEEQATTGGEFYALNLISKNDPILSQRRFDYMQKAAAKGHLVSLAHMTNAVFSGHFRPLEDSIKWGLNCLRYLEEIVIPQLEMEEPSSETLAHIKEQLAALRERRNEILPVVIPRETNAFNELVTQVVEYRNRRGGVSSEDFKLDPNMIDVLERNQPLPPIRLIPTEESVQSSPINEHDLLVKIYDTFAQKVAELRNTPKPNQHALSVADQLRIQLAEAIDTYKINTANSAMTKEQAKIVFMDTSTTAINNTKHLLEKELGWGDYLTNLSKSFANVFINAINSARKSLGFQSQFTLFALTKAPLIPEVEKIQDDLYEQLSPK
;
A
#
# COMPACT_ATOMS: atom_id res chain seq x y z
N MET A 1 4.43 21.05 57.28
CA MET A 1 4.82 21.43 55.91
C MET A 1 5.16 20.13 55.20
N THR A 2 4.63 19.89 54.01
CA THR A 2 5.07 18.76 53.17
C THR A 2 6.49 19.00 52.69
N ASP A 3 7.33 17.96 52.66
CA ASP A 3 8.68 18.05 52.10
C ASP A 3 8.58 18.31 50.58
N LYS A 4 9.39 19.22 50.02
CA LYS A 4 9.38 19.47 48.57
C LYS A 4 9.77 18.23 47.76
N PHE A 5 10.47 17.27 48.36
CA PHE A 5 10.75 15.98 47.73
C PHE A 5 9.53 15.04 47.71
N SER A 6 8.50 15.23 48.55
CA SER A 6 7.36 14.30 48.66
C SER A 6 6.37 14.35 47.49
N TYR A 7 6.49 15.33 46.59
CA TYR A 7 5.80 15.31 45.29
C TYR A 7 6.37 14.20 44.39
N TYR A 8 7.69 13.99 44.46
CA TYR A 8 8.44 13.10 43.58
C TYR A 8 8.74 11.74 44.20
N LEU A 9 8.85 11.66 45.52
CA LEU A 9 9.25 10.47 46.25
C LEU A 9 8.13 9.94 47.15
N GLU A 10 8.08 8.62 47.28
CA GLU A 10 7.38 7.94 48.37
C GLU A 10 8.20 7.98 49.67
N ASP A 11 7.59 7.60 50.80
CA ASP A 11 8.22 7.68 52.14
C ASP A 11 9.49 6.81 52.27
N ASN A 12 9.64 5.79 51.42
CA ASN A 12 10.83 4.93 51.30
C ASN A 12 11.95 5.52 50.41
N ASN A 13 11.75 6.71 49.82
CA ASN A 13 12.58 7.39 48.83
C ASN A 13 12.55 6.82 47.39
N GLU A 14 11.63 5.90 47.07
CA GLU A 14 11.41 5.48 45.67
C GLU A 14 10.69 6.58 44.87
N VAL A 15 10.93 6.63 43.55
CA VAL A 15 10.31 7.63 42.67
C VAL A 15 8.86 7.26 42.39
N LYS A 16 7.96 8.20 42.64
CA LYS A 16 6.52 8.07 42.34
C LYS A 16 6.27 7.83 40.87
N SER A 17 5.35 6.90 40.57
CA SER A 17 4.86 6.72 39.20
C SER A 17 4.13 7.99 38.76
N MET A 18 4.70 8.67 37.76
CA MET A 18 4.18 9.91 37.19
C MET A 18 4.69 10.07 35.76
N ASP A 19 3.92 10.73 34.91
CA ASP A 19 4.30 11.00 33.52
C ASP A 19 5.41 12.07 33.41
N HIS A 20 6.00 12.27 32.23
CA HIS A 20 7.08 13.25 32.04
C HIS A 20 6.64 14.72 32.13
N PHE A 21 5.36 15.04 31.90
CA PHE A 21 4.85 16.40 32.07
C PHE A 21 4.67 16.71 33.57
N ALA A 22 4.10 15.78 34.33
CA ALA A 22 4.00 15.82 35.78
C ALA A 22 5.38 15.91 36.46
N ALA A 23 6.38 15.17 35.97
CA ALA A 23 7.76 15.27 36.45
C ALA A 23 8.36 16.70 36.29
N LEU A 24 7.90 17.45 35.28
CA LEU A 24 8.25 18.86 35.07
C LEU A 24 7.20 19.84 35.67
N GLN A 25 6.28 19.35 36.50
CA GLN A 25 5.20 20.14 37.12
C GLN A 25 4.43 21.00 36.10
N MET A 26 4.17 20.44 34.93
CA MET A 26 3.55 21.10 33.78
C MET A 26 2.46 20.20 33.21
N SER A 27 1.45 20.77 32.54
CA SER A 27 0.46 19.97 31.80
C SER A 27 0.84 19.87 30.32
N GLU A 28 0.36 18.83 29.64
CA GLU A 28 0.53 18.68 28.19
C GLU A 28 -0.11 19.84 27.41
N HIS A 29 -1.24 20.39 27.91
CA HIS A 29 -1.86 21.62 27.40
C HIS A 29 -0.91 22.82 27.51
N SER A 30 -0.32 23.04 28.68
CA SER A 30 0.63 24.14 28.92
C SER A 30 1.91 24.00 28.09
N PHE A 31 2.34 22.77 27.79
CA PHE A 31 3.41 22.53 26.83
C PHE A 31 3.01 22.89 25.40
N ASN A 32 1.78 22.57 24.98
CA ASN A 32 1.29 22.91 23.64
C ASN A 32 1.10 24.44 23.47
N GLU A 33 0.77 25.17 24.54
CA GLU A 33 0.67 26.64 24.53
C GLU A 33 2.03 27.35 24.56
N LEU A 34 2.98 26.87 25.39
CA LEU A 34 4.26 27.57 25.66
C LEU A 34 5.46 26.98 24.90
N GLY A 35 5.28 25.85 24.24
CA GLY A 35 6.26 25.16 23.42
C GLY A 35 7.57 24.79 24.13
N LEU A 36 8.63 24.67 23.32
CA LEU A 36 9.98 24.34 23.79
C LEU A 36 10.59 25.42 24.70
N GLU A 37 10.16 26.68 24.59
CA GLU A 37 10.64 27.76 25.46
C GLU A 37 10.05 27.65 26.86
N GLY A 38 8.74 27.39 26.98
CA GLY A 38 8.08 27.06 28.25
C GLY A 38 8.72 25.85 28.94
N LEU A 39 8.87 24.75 28.19
CA LEU A 39 9.54 23.53 28.65
C LEU A 39 10.95 23.81 29.23
N LYS A 40 11.76 24.58 28.49
CA LYS A 40 13.13 24.93 28.87
C LYS A 40 13.21 25.90 30.04
N SER A 41 12.23 26.80 30.18
CA SER A 41 12.10 27.71 31.32
C SER A 41 11.73 26.94 32.60
N GLN A 42 10.73 26.07 32.53
CA GLN A 42 10.25 25.26 33.65
C GLN A 42 11.30 24.23 34.10
N TRP A 43 11.97 23.54 33.17
CA TRP A 43 13.10 22.66 33.52
C TRP A 43 14.23 23.43 34.22
N ARG A 44 14.62 24.62 33.74
CA ARG A 44 15.65 25.45 34.41
C ARG A 44 15.28 25.80 35.85
N LYS A 45 14.01 26.16 36.10
CA LYS A 45 13.49 26.44 37.45
C LYS A 45 13.67 25.22 38.36
N LEU A 46 13.14 24.07 37.95
CA LEU A 46 13.18 22.83 38.74
C LEU A 46 14.60 22.28 38.92
N ALA A 47 15.42 22.27 37.86
CA ALA A 47 16.84 21.90 37.94
C ALA A 47 17.62 22.79 38.92
N THR A 48 17.26 24.08 39.03
CA THR A 48 17.87 25.01 40.01
C THR A 48 17.38 24.75 41.44
N GLU A 49 16.12 24.36 41.62
CA GLU A 49 15.51 24.09 42.92
C GLU A 49 15.92 22.73 43.52
N PHE A 50 16.11 21.72 42.67
CA PHE A 50 16.45 20.35 43.04
C PHE A 50 17.91 19.96 42.80
N HIS A 51 18.79 20.91 42.40
CA HIS A 51 20.23 20.64 42.23
C HIS A 51 20.86 20.05 43.51
N PRO A 52 21.65 18.96 43.44
CA PRO A 52 22.26 18.33 44.62
C PRO A 52 23.01 19.32 45.51
N ASP A 53 23.91 20.12 44.94
CA ASP A 53 24.75 21.08 45.68
C ASP A 53 23.92 22.12 46.46
N LYS A 54 22.84 22.63 45.85
CA LYS A 54 21.91 23.58 46.50
C LYS A 54 21.03 22.94 47.56
N ASN A 55 21.04 21.61 47.64
CA ASN A 55 20.35 20.79 48.63
C ASN A 55 21.36 20.00 49.49
N GLY A 56 22.59 20.52 49.66
CA GLY A 56 23.60 19.97 50.57
C GLY A 56 24.13 18.58 50.19
N GLY A 57 24.10 18.22 48.90
CA GLY A 57 24.46 16.88 48.43
C GLY A 57 23.41 15.81 48.73
N SER A 58 22.18 16.19 49.09
CA SER A 58 21.10 15.26 49.44
C SER A 58 20.83 14.23 48.34
N GLN A 59 20.82 12.95 48.71
CA GLN A 59 20.47 11.84 47.81
C GLN A 59 19.05 11.99 47.24
N ARG A 60 18.10 12.50 48.03
CA ARG A 60 16.74 12.83 47.54
C ARG A 60 16.79 13.84 46.40
N ALA A 61 17.62 14.87 46.53
CA ALA A 61 17.81 15.87 45.48
C ALA A 61 18.43 15.26 44.23
N GLY A 62 19.44 14.37 44.37
CA GLY A 62 20.00 13.61 43.25
C GLY A 62 18.96 12.80 42.46
N ILE A 63 18.14 12.01 43.16
CA ILE A 63 17.09 11.17 42.56
C ILE A 63 16.06 12.04 41.83
N VAL A 64 15.58 13.11 42.47
CA VAL A 64 14.57 14.01 41.89
C VAL A 64 15.14 14.81 40.71
N PHE A 65 16.38 15.27 40.80
CA PHE A 65 17.08 15.94 39.70
C PHE A 65 17.24 15.02 38.48
N GLN A 66 17.59 13.74 38.68
CA GLN A 66 17.65 12.75 37.61
C GLN A 66 16.27 12.54 36.94
N ARG A 67 15.18 12.48 37.70
CA ARG A 67 13.82 12.33 37.13
C ARG A 67 13.39 13.56 36.33
N ILE A 68 13.68 14.77 36.82
CA ILE A 68 13.46 16.05 36.12
C ILE A 68 14.29 16.10 34.82
N GLN A 69 15.55 15.68 34.87
CA GLN A 69 16.46 15.67 33.73
C GLN A 69 15.99 14.68 32.65
N GLN A 70 15.66 13.45 33.03
CA GLN A 70 15.12 12.43 32.12
C GLN A 70 13.85 12.91 31.40
N ALA A 71 12.92 13.55 32.14
CA ALA A 71 11.69 14.09 31.58
C ALA A 71 11.96 15.22 30.56
N TYR A 72 12.92 16.10 30.84
CA TYR A 72 13.33 17.14 29.89
C TYR A 72 14.03 16.56 28.65
N GLU A 73 14.90 15.55 28.80
CA GLU A 73 15.58 14.89 27.68
C GLU A 73 14.61 14.15 26.74
N VAL A 74 13.53 13.57 27.26
CA VAL A 74 12.48 12.94 26.45
C VAL A 74 11.58 13.98 25.79
N LEU A 75 11.16 15.04 26.51
CA LEU A 75 10.21 16.02 25.99
C LEU A 75 10.83 17.11 25.10
N SER A 76 12.14 17.39 25.20
CA SER A 76 12.80 18.41 24.37
C SER A 76 13.18 17.89 22.98
N ASP A 77 13.68 16.65 22.90
CA ASP A 77 13.98 15.95 21.65
C ASP A 77 12.68 15.65 20.87
N PRO A 78 12.58 16.00 19.56
CA PRO A 78 11.35 15.84 18.81
C PRO A 78 10.98 14.37 18.57
N ILE A 79 11.96 13.48 18.38
CA ILE A 79 11.74 12.06 18.07
C ILE A 79 11.37 11.32 19.36
N LYS A 80 12.11 11.55 20.45
CA LYS A 80 11.79 10.95 21.76
C LYS A 80 10.44 11.43 22.29
N ARG A 81 10.10 12.71 22.10
CA ARG A 81 8.78 13.24 22.45
C ARG A 81 7.69 12.58 21.62
N GLN A 82 7.88 12.41 20.30
CA GLN A 82 6.91 11.73 19.45
C GLN A 82 6.71 10.27 19.89
N GLN A 83 7.79 9.52 20.12
CA GLN A 83 7.70 8.14 20.60
C GLN A 83 7.01 8.05 21.98
N TYR A 84 7.42 8.88 22.94
CA TYR A 84 6.77 8.93 24.26
C TYR A 84 5.28 9.29 24.18
N LEU A 85 4.88 10.21 23.30
CA LEU A 85 3.47 10.55 23.08
C LEU A 85 2.69 9.43 22.39
N LEU A 86 3.32 8.64 21.50
CA LEU A 86 2.72 7.44 20.93
C LEU A 86 2.53 6.36 22.00
N ASP A 87 3.57 6.03 22.76
CA ASP A 87 3.53 5.04 23.84
C ASP A 87 2.49 5.43 24.92
N LYS A 88 2.45 6.72 25.30
CA LYS A 88 1.43 7.26 26.23
C LYS A 88 0.01 7.20 25.65
N ARG A 89 -0.17 7.43 24.33
CA ARG A 89 -1.48 7.28 23.68
C ARG A 89 -1.93 5.82 23.67
N VAL A 90 -1.03 4.86 23.42
CA VAL A 90 -1.34 3.42 23.48
C VAL A 90 -1.88 3.01 24.85
N GLU A 91 -1.42 3.63 25.94
CA GLU A 91 -1.82 3.26 27.30
C GLU A 91 -3.09 4.00 27.81
N PHE A 92 -3.41 5.21 27.33
CA PHE A 92 -4.62 5.93 27.80
C PHE A 92 -5.47 6.71 26.78
N THR A 93 -5.37 6.38 25.49
CA THR A 93 -6.42 6.69 24.50
C THR A 93 -6.51 5.59 23.46
N PHE A 94 -7.70 5.00 23.27
CA PHE A 94 -8.00 4.37 21.99
C PHE A 94 -8.19 5.51 20.97
N ASP A 95 -7.08 6.06 20.47
CA ASP A 95 -7.08 7.29 19.68
C ASP A 95 -7.61 7.01 18.28
N VAL A 96 -8.92 7.10 18.18
CA VAL A 96 -9.69 7.07 16.95
C VAL A 96 -9.14 8.11 15.95
N ASN A 97 -8.53 9.22 16.41
CA ASN A 97 -7.89 10.21 15.54
C ASN A 97 -6.43 9.91 15.19
N PHE A 98 -5.78 8.88 15.75
CA PHE A 98 -4.50 8.38 15.23
C PHE A 98 -4.74 7.39 14.08
N VAL A 99 -5.75 6.52 14.25
CA VAL A 99 -6.25 5.70 13.15
C VAL A 99 -6.85 6.60 12.05
N TYR A 100 -7.64 7.61 12.39
CA TYR A 100 -8.11 8.59 11.42
C TYR A 100 -7.07 9.62 10.98
N SER A 101 -5.95 9.91 11.66
CA SER A 101 -4.94 10.81 11.05
C SER A 101 -4.29 10.15 9.86
N ASP A 102 -3.90 8.88 10.00
CA ASP A 102 -3.28 8.12 8.92
C ASP A 102 -4.32 7.71 7.87
N ILE A 103 -5.56 7.39 8.27
CA ILE A 103 -6.66 7.16 7.33
C ILE A 103 -7.13 8.47 6.65
N ASP A 104 -7.12 9.64 7.27
CA ASP A 104 -7.51 10.92 6.64
C ASP A 104 -6.41 11.43 5.72
N ILE A 105 -5.13 11.25 6.07
CA ILE A 105 -4.01 11.47 5.15
C ILE A 105 -4.15 10.52 3.95
N LEU A 106 -4.44 9.23 4.19
CA LEU A 106 -4.65 8.25 3.12
C LEU A 106 -5.91 8.54 2.30
N LEU A 107 -7.02 8.97 2.91
CA LEU A 107 -8.28 9.32 2.25
C LEU A 107 -8.17 10.63 1.48
N ALA A 108 -7.41 11.61 1.98
CA ALA A 108 -7.06 12.82 1.25
C ALA A 108 -6.15 12.48 0.06
N GLU A 109 -5.14 11.63 0.23
CA GLU A 109 -4.28 11.17 -0.87
C GLU A 109 -5.07 10.35 -1.90
N LEU A 110 -6.02 9.51 -1.45
CA LEU A 110 -6.93 8.74 -2.30
C LEU A 110 -7.98 9.61 -2.99
N SER A 111 -8.48 10.66 -2.34
CA SER A 111 -9.38 11.65 -2.94
C SER A 111 -8.65 12.49 -3.98
N ILE A 112 -7.41 12.93 -3.70
CA ILE A 112 -6.53 13.59 -4.66
C ILE A 112 -6.25 12.67 -5.85
N LYS A 113 -5.92 11.39 -5.62
CA LYS A 113 -5.76 10.39 -6.69
C LYS A 113 -7.06 10.17 -7.48
N SER A 114 -8.21 10.09 -6.82
CA SER A 114 -9.52 9.94 -7.45
C SER A 114 -9.81 11.12 -8.39
N ASN A 115 -9.66 12.36 -7.90
CA ASN A 115 -9.81 13.58 -8.70
C ASN A 115 -8.79 13.67 -9.86
N GLN A 116 -7.56 13.20 -9.66
CA GLN A 116 -6.54 13.11 -10.72
C GLN A 116 -6.91 12.08 -11.79
N LEU A 117 -7.50 10.94 -11.39
CA LEU A 117 -8.00 9.94 -12.33
C LEU A 117 -9.26 10.44 -13.07
N ASP A 118 -10.14 11.22 -12.43
CA ASP A 118 -11.30 11.83 -13.07
C ASP A 118 -10.90 12.85 -14.16
N GLU A 119 -9.82 13.60 -13.96
CA GLU A 119 -9.27 14.45 -15.03
C GLU A 119 -8.55 13.61 -16.11
N LEU A 120 -7.89 12.49 -15.78
CA LEU A 120 -7.37 11.57 -16.81
C LEU A 120 -8.49 10.91 -17.64
N ILE A 121 -9.63 10.57 -17.02
CA ILE A 121 -10.84 10.09 -17.71
C ILE A 121 -11.35 11.21 -18.62
N SER A 122 -11.51 12.42 -18.09
CA SER A 122 -11.95 13.59 -18.87
C SER A 122 -11.02 13.92 -20.04
N ARG A 123 -9.69 13.74 -19.88
CA ARG A 123 -8.70 13.86 -20.95
C ARG A 123 -8.88 12.77 -22.02
N LEU A 124 -9.06 11.53 -21.59
CA LEU A 124 -9.25 10.39 -22.49
C LEU A 124 -10.58 10.48 -23.27
N ASP A 125 -11.65 10.96 -22.62
CA ASP A 125 -12.94 11.19 -23.27
C ASP A 125 -12.87 12.35 -24.29
N ARG A 126 -12.15 13.44 -23.97
CA ARG A 126 -11.88 14.54 -24.94
C ARG A 126 -11.02 14.07 -26.13
N LEU A 127 -10.09 13.14 -25.92
CA LEU A 127 -9.28 12.53 -26.97
C LEU A 127 -10.10 11.60 -27.88
N ASN A 128 -11.01 10.81 -27.29
CA ASN A 128 -11.89 9.90 -28.03
C ASN A 128 -13.05 10.63 -28.73
N ASN A 129 -13.57 11.70 -28.13
CA ASN A 129 -14.71 12.49 -28.61
C ASN A 129 -14.33 13.99 -28.69
N PRO A 130 -13.50 14.40 -29.67
CA PRO A 130 -13.10 15.80 -29.83
C PRO A 130 -14.33 16.67 -30.14
N ILE A 131 -14.61 17.63 -29.24
CA ILE A 131 -15.71 18.59 -29.39
C ILE A 131 -15.36 19.52 -30.57
N PRO A 132 -16.23 19.69 -31.58
CA PRO A 132 -15.97 20.62 -32.68
C PRO A 132 -16.00 22.07 -32.16
N SER A 133 -14.83 22.70 -32.10
CA SER A 133 -14.64 24.06 -31.59
C SER A 133 -15.27 25.12 -32.52
N LEU A 134 -16.49 25.55 -32.20
CA LEU A 134 -17.13 26.70 -32.81
C LEU A 134 -16.75 28.00 -32.08
N ASP A 135 -15.81 28.76 -32.64
CA ASP A 135 -15.68 30.19 -32.37
C ASP A 135 -15.64 31.01 -33.67
N SER A 136 -16.26 32.19 -33.63
CA SER A 136 -16.62 33.01 -34.80
C SER A 136 -15.49 33.93 -35.29
N ARG A 137 -14.23 33.70 -34.88
CA ARG A 137 -13.15 34.70 -34.97
C ARG A 137 -11.79 34.23 -35.49
N ASN A 138 -11.65 32.99 -35.99
CA ASN A 138 -10.46 32.51 -36.71
C ASN A 138 -9.10 32.69 -35.98
N VAL A 139 -9.08 32.69 -34.64
CA VAL A 139 -7.83 32.65 -33.87
C VAL A 139 -7.46 31.18 -33.61
N ARG A 140 -6.33 30.73 -34.15
CA ARG A 140 -5.73 29.44 -33.77
C ARG A 140 -5.16 29.55 -32.36
N ILE A 141 -5.97 29.23 -31.35
CA ILE A 141 -5.47 28.91 -30.02
C ILE A 141 -4.66 27.60 -30.15
N LEU A 142 -3.47 27.56 -29.57
CA LEU A 142 -2.68 26.34 -29.44
C LEU A 142 -3.29 25.46 -28.36
N GLU A 143 -4.33 24.70 -28.73
CA GLU A 143 -4.77 23.57 -27.93
C GLU A 143 -3.59 22.59 -27.79
N VAL A 144 -3.22 22.27 -26.56
CA VAL A 144 -2.26 21.20 -26.28
C VAL A 144 -2.98 19.89 -26.53
N HIS A 145 -2.93 19.41 -27.78
CA HIS A 145 -3.49 18.12 -28.16
C HIS A 145 -2.90 17.04 -27.25
N ASP A 146 -3.78 16.35 -26.51
CA ASP A 146 -3.40 15.22 -25.68
C ASP A 146 -3.05 14.01 -26.55
N SER A 147 -2.36 13.04 -25.96
CA SER A 147 -2.10 11.76 -26.63
C SER A 147 -2.32 10.60 -25.67
N LEU A 148 -2.66 9.44 -26.21
CA LEU A 148 -2.87 8.24 -25.41
C LEU A 148 -1.60 7.89 -24.61
N GLU A 149 -0.43 8.00 -25.25
CA GLU A 149 0.87 7.87 -24.59
C GLU A 149 1.02 8.82 -23.40
N LYS A 150 0.66 10.11 -23.55
CA LYS A 150 0.79 11.11 -22.47
C LYS A 150 -0.16 10.82 -21.31
N ILE A 151 -1.41 10.45 -21.61
CA ILE A 151 -2.40 10.04 -20.60
C ILE A 151 -1.94 8.77 -19.86
N ALA A 152 -1.36 7.80 -20.58
CA ALA A 152 -0.83 6.57 -20.00
C ALA A 152 0.44 6.79 -19.16
N LEU A 153 1.35 7.67 -19.60
CA LEU A 153 2.52 8.08 -18.81
C LEU A 153 2.12 8.85 -17.55
N ASP A 154 1.11 9.73 -17.63
CA ASP A 154 0.57 10.42 -16.46
C ASP A 154 -0.13 9.44 -15.50
N LEU A 155 -0.91 8.48 -16.02
CA LEU A 155 -1.48 7.38 -15.23
C LEU A 155 -0.38 6.58 -14.52
N SER A 156 0.72 6.22 -15.20
CA SER A 156 1.81 5.40 -14.63
C SER A 156 2.44 5.99 -13.36
N LYS A 157 2.42 7.33 -13.22
CA LYS A 157 2.94 8.06 -12.05
C LYS A 157 2.00 7.89 -10.84
N ILE A 158 0.69 8.00 -11.07
CA ILE A 158 -0.32 7.97 -9.99
C ILE A 158 -0.87 6.58 -9.69
N TYR A 159 -0.74 5.61 -10.61
CA TYR A 159 -1.23 4.24 -10.46
C TYR A 159 -0.56 3.52 -9.28
N LYS A 160 -1.36 2.86 -8.44
CA LYS A 160 -0.96 2.08 -7.25
C LYS A 160 -1.58 0.67 -7.19
N GLY A 161 -2.21 0.22 -8.28
CA GLY A 161 -2.81 -1.11 -8.37
C GLY A 161 -3.94 -1.31 -7.35
N SER A 162 -4.04 -2.51 -6.81
CA SER A 162 -5.07 -2.91 -5.84
C SER A 162 -4.91 -2.34 -4.41
N PHE A 163 -3.91 -1.48 -4.15
CA PHE A 163 -3.64 -0.91 -2.82
C PHE A 163 -4.35 0.43 -2.57
N VAL A 164 -5.60 0.58 -3.03
CA VAL A 164 -6.39 1.82 -2.97
C VAL A 164 -7.90 1.52 -2.80
N THR A 165 -8.73 2.55 -2.59
CA THR A 165 -10.21 2.40 -2.48
C THR A 165 -10.83 1.84 -3.76
N VAL A 166 -11.99 1.17 -3.63
CA VAL A 166 -12.73 0.56 -4.76
C VAL A 166 -13.01 1.57 -5.89
N ASP A 167 -13.34 2.82 -5.57
CA ASP A 167 -13.50 3.91 -6.55
C ASP A 167 -12.21 4.15 -7.35
N VAL A 168 -11.08 4.30 -6.67
CA VAL A 168 -9.76 4.50 -7.29
C VAL A 168 -9.32 3.25 -8.06
N ILE A 169 -9.60 2.03 -7.57
CA ILE A 169 -9.39 0.78 -8.32
C ILE A 169 -10.20 0.80 -9.61
N ASN A 170 -11.49 1.12 -9.55
CA ASN A 170 -12.38 1.15 -10.71
C ASN A 170 -11.92 2.19 -11.74
N LYS A 171 -11.53 3.41 -11.31
CA LYS A 171 -11.03 4.47 -12.19
C LYS A 171 -9.67 4.12 -12.81
N GLN A 172 -8.73 3.58 -12.01
CA GLN A 172 -7.45 3.06 -12.50
C GLN A 172 -7.65 1.92 -13.52
N PHE A 173 -8.54 0.97 -13.23
CA PHE A 173 -8.80 -0.18 -14.08
C PHE A 173 -9.53 0.22 -15.36
N HIS A 174 -10.49 1.13 -15.29
CA HIS A 174 -11.15 1.73 -16.45
C HIS A 174 -10.11 2.40 -17.35
N LEU A 175 -9.32 3.34 -16.83
CA LEU A 175 -8.27 4.00 -17.62
C LEU A 175 -7.26 3.01 -18.20
N PHE A 176 -6.76 2.07 -17.40
CA PHE A 176 -5.81 1.06 -17.87
C PHE A 176 -6.39 0.21 -19.01
N SER A 177 -7.63 -0.28 -18.86
CA SER A 177 -8.28 -1.11 -19.89
C SER A 177 -8.51 -0.32 -21.17
N ARG A 178 -9.00 0.92 -21.07
CA ARG A 178 -9.21 1.82 -22.21
C ARG A 178 -7.90 2.21 -22.91
N ILE A 179 -6.78 2.25 -22.19
CA ILE A 179 -5.43 2.43 -22.76
C ILE A 179 -4.92 1.12 -23.39
N GLU A 180 -5.12 -0.05 -22.75
CA GLU A 180 -4.76 -1.35 -23.32
C GLU A 180 -5.52 -1.65 -24.63
N GLU A 181 -6.81 -1.28 -24.70
CA GLU A 181 -7.65 -1.34 -25.90
C GLU A 181 -7.16 -0.44 -27.05
N GLN A 182 -6.57 0.72 -26.74
CA GLN A 182 -6.22 1.75 -27.72
C GLN A 182 -4.72 1.78 -28.07
N ALA A 183 -3.87 1.05 -27.34
CA ALA A 183 -2.43 1.04 -27.53
C ALA A 183 -2.01 0.43 -28.88
N THR A 184 -1.26 1.20 -29.65
CA THR A 184 -0.75 0.82 -30.98
C THR A 184 0.71 1.21 -31.21
N THR A 185 1.22 2.22 -30.48
CA THR A 185 2.60 2.73 -30.57
C THR A 185 3.52 2.11 -29.52
N GLY A 186 4.84 2.28 -29.70
CA GLY A 186 5.83 1.77 -28.76
C GLY A 186 5.79 2.46 -27.40
N GLY A 187 5.52 3.77 -27.37
CA GLY A 187 5.40 4.55 -26.14
C GLY A 187 4.17 4.17 -25.31
N GLU A 188 3.03 3.92 -25.95
CA GLU A 188 1.81 3.42 -25.27
C GLU A 188 2.04 2.07 -24.58
N PHE A 189 2.65 1.10 -25.27
CA PHE A 189 3.00 -0.18 -24.66
C PHE A 189 4.09 -0.07 -23.58
N TYR A 190 5.00 0.90 -23.68
CA TYR A 190 5.97 1.18 -22.61
C TYR A 190 5.28 1.79 -21.38
N ALA A 191 4.35 2.73 -21.56
CA ALA A 191 3.55 3.26 -20.47
C ALA A 191 2.71 2.17 -19.78
N LEU A 192 2.14 1.22 -20.54
CA LEU A 192 1.48 0.03 -19.99
C LEU A 192 2.47 -0.85 -19.19
N ASN A 193 3.70 -1.08 -19.65
CA ASN A 193 4.74 -1.78 -18.85
C ASN A 193 5.04 -1.07 -17.52
N LEU A 194 5.09 0.26 -17.51
CA LEU A 194 5.32 1.06 -16.30
C LEU A 194 4.13 0.97 -15.34
N ILE A 195 2.89 1.05 -15.83
CA ILE A 195 1.67 0.85 -15.01
C ILE A 195 1.68 -0.55 -14.39
N SER A 196 1.88 -1.59 -15.22
CA SER A 196 1.91 -2.99 -14.79
C SER A 196 3.07 -3.36 -13.86
N LYS A 197 4.07 -2.49 -13.68
CA LYS A 197 5.13 -2.68 -12.67
C LYS A 197 4.60 -2.57 -11.23
N ASN A 198 3.54 -1.79 -11.03
CA ASN A 198 3.03 -1.42 -9.70
C ASN A 198 1.80 -2.24 -9.28
N ASP A 199 1.40 -3.26 -10.05
CA ASP A 199 0.20 -4.05 -9.82
C ASP A 199 0.47 -5.57 -9.83
N PRO A 200 0.09 -6.32 -8.79
CA PRO A 200 0.36 -7.76 -8.73
C PRO A 200 -0.29 -8.57 -9.87
N ILE A 201 -1.47 -8.18 -10.35
CA ILE A 201 -2.21 -8.90 -11.39
C ILE A 201 -1.61 -8.58 -12.77
N LEU A 202 -1.43 -7.29 -13.08
CA LEU A 202 -0.89 -6.84 -14.36
C LEU A 202 0.61 -7.13 -14.50
N SER A 203 1.35 -7.32 -13.41
CA SER A 203 2.77 -7.69 -13.43
C SER A 203 3.08 -8.93 -14.26
N GLN A 204 2.11 -9.85 -14.38
CA GLN A 204 2.22 -11.06 -15.22
C GLN A 204 2.24 -10.68 -16.72
N ARG A 205 1.45 -9.68 -17.13
CA ARG A 205 1.42 -9.13 -18.49
C ARG A 205 2.56 -8.14 -18.78
N ARG A 206 3.27 -7.64 -17.75
CA ARG A 206 4.35 -6.66 -17.90
C ARG A 206 5.39 -7.04 -18.96
N PHE A 207 5.77 -8.31 -19.04
CA PHE A 207 6.74 -8.80 -20.03
C PHE A 207 6.16 -8.81 -21.46
N ASP A 208 4.86 -9.04 -21.62
CA ASP A 208 4.15 -8.98 -22.91
C ASP A 208 4.08 -7.54 -23.45
N TYR A 209 3.74 -6.56 -22.61
CA TYR A 209 3.80 -5.14 -23.00
C TYR A 209 5.21 -4.68 -23.34
N MET A 210 6.25 -5.18 -22.64
CA MET A 210 7.65 -4.86 -22.93
C MET A 210 8.07 -5.34 -24.32
N GLN A 211 7.64 -6.56 -24.68
CA GLN A 211 7.84 -7.13 -26.00
C GLN A 211 7.06 -6.35 -27.07
N LYS A 212 5.79 -6.03 -26.84
CA LYS A 212 4.99 -5.17 -27.75
C LYS A 212 5.62 -3.80 -27.96
N ALA A 213 6.13 -3.16 -26.91
CA ALA A 213 6.82 -1.87 -27.00
C ALA A 213 8.11 -1.96 -27.83
N ALA A 214 8.94 -3.00 -27.59
CA ALA A 214 10.14 -3.26 -28.38
C ALA A 214 9.80 -3.55 -29.85
N ALA A 215 8.76 -4.35 -30.12
CA ALA A 215 8.28 -4.66 -31.47
C ALA A 215 7.76 -3.44 -32.24
N LYS A 216 7.35 -2.38 -31.52
CA LYS A 216 6.92 -1.09 -32.07
C LYS A 216 8.04 -0.04 -32.06
N GLY A 217 9.30 -0.45 -31.89
CA GLY A 217 10.47 0.43 -32.01
C GLY A 217 10.80 1.26 -30.77
N HIS A 218 10.18 1.02 -29.60
CA HIS A 218 10.48 1.82 -28.41
C HIS A 218 11.90 1.57 -27.89
N LEU A 219 12.76 2.57 -27.98
CA LEU A 219 14.22 2.44 -27.83
C LEU A 219 14.66 1.88 -26.46
N VAL A 220 14.05 2.34 -25.37
CA VAL A 220 14.32 1.81 -24.01
C VAL A 220 13.87 0.35 -23.88
N SER A 221 12.76 -0.01 -24.50
CA SER A 221 12.24 -1.39 -24.50
C SER A 221 13.12 -2.31 -25.35
N LEU A 222 13.61 -1.84 -26.50
CA LEU A 222 14.58 -2.54 -27.34
C LEU A 222 15.87 -2.85 -26.57
N ALA A 223 16.46 -1.84 -25.90
CA ALA A 223 17.68 -2.01 -25.11
C ALA A 223 17.47 -2.99 -23.93
N HIS A 224 16.38 -2.87 -23.19
CA HIS A 224 16.05 -3.78 -22.08
C HIS A 224 15.82 -5.22 -22.58
N MET A 225 15.06 -5.41 -23.67
CA MET A 225 14.81 -6.75 -24.23
C MET A 225 16.09 -7.39 -24.80
N THR A 226 16.99 -6.59 -25.38
CA THR A 226 18.32 -7.06 -25.82
C THR A 226 19.13 -7.61 -24.65
N ASN A 227 19.23 -6.86 -23.55
CA ASN A 227 19.93 -7.30 -22.33
C ASN A 227 19.26 -8.55 -21.70
N ALA A 228 17.93 -8.64 -21.75
CA ALA A 228 17.17 -9.80 -21.27
C ALA A 228 17.47 -11.08 -22.07
N VAL A 229 17.49 -11.01 -23.41
CA VAL A 229 17.85 -12.14 -24.29
C VAL A 229 19.21 -12.72 -23.93
N PHE A 230 20.22 -11.87 -23.77
CA PHE A 230 21.57 -12.30 -23.36
C PHE A 230 21.69 -12.61 -21.85
N SER A 231 20.59 -12.78 -21.14
CA SER A 231 20.57 -13.08 -19.70
C SER A 231 19.70 -14.29 -19.34
N GLY A 232 18.52 -14.46 -19.96
CA GLY A 232 17.65 -15.62 -19.76
C GLY A 232 18.00 -16.86 -20.60
N HIS A 233 17.04 -17.79 -20.67
CA HIS A 233 16.94 -18.89 -21.65
C HIS A 233 15.57 -18.82 -22.35
N PHE A 234 15.38 -17.79 -23.17
CA PHE A 234 14.15 -17.65 -23.94
C PHE A 234 14.05 -18.73 -25.02
N ARG A 235 12.82 -19.18 -25.32
CA ARG A 235 12.54 -20.19 -26.36
C ARG A 235 11.67 -19.57 -27.48
N PRO A 236 11.99 -19.80 -28.76
CA PRO A 236 13.16 -20.53 -29.28
C PRO A 236 14.49 -19.81 -28.99
N LEU A 237 15.50 -20.58 -28.57
CA LEU A 237 16.77 -20.01 -28.08
C LEU A 237 17.60 -19.42 -29.22
N GLU A 238 17.67 -20.11 -30.35
CA GLU A 238 18.38 -19.64 -31.54
C GLU A 238 17.78 -18.33 -32.07
N ASP A 239 16.46 -18.25 -32.16
CA ASP A 239 15.76 -17.10 -32.73
C ASP A 239 15.75 -15.88 -31.79
N SER A 240 15.61 -16.10 -30.48
CA SER A 240 15.81 -15.01 -29.51
C SER A 240 17.24 -14.45 -29.57
N ILE A 241 18.26 -15.31 -29.69
CA ILE A 241 19.66 -14.87 -29.88
C ILE A 241 19.86 -14.11 -31.21
N LYS A 242 19.31 -14.57 -32.34
CA LYS A 242 19.32 -13.83 -33.62
C LYS A 242 18.72 -12.44 -33.46
N TRP A 243 17.53 -12.36 -32.85
CA TRP A 243 16.84 -11.10 -32.59
C TRP A 243 17.69 -10.16 -31.72
N GLY A 244 18.28 -10.67 -30.63
CA GLY A 244 19.13 -9.89 -29.73
C GLY A 244 20.41 -9.37 -30.39
N LEU A 245 21.07 -10.18 -31.24
CA LEU A 245 22.27 -9.77 -31.97
C LEU A 245 21.97 -8.70 -33.02
N ASN A 246 20.86 -8.84 -33.77
CA ASN A 246 20.40 -7.81 -34.69
C ASN A 246 20.01 -6.52 -33.95
N CYS A 247 19.28 -6.61 -32.84
CA CYS A 247 18.86 -5.44 -32.05
C CYS A 247 20.06 -4.70 -31.43
N LEU A 248 21.07 -5.43 -30.94
CA LEU A 248 22.33 -4.86 -30.47
C LEU A 248 23.03 -4.06 -31.58
N ARG A 249 23.16 -4.64 -32.78
CA ARG A 249 23.71 -3.97 -33.97
C ARG A 249 22.93 -2.69 -34.32
N TYR A 250 21.60 -2.76 -34.35
CA TYR A 250 20.74 -1.62 -34.65
C TYR A 250 20.90 -0.47 -33.64
N LEU A 251 20.97 -0.79 -32.35
CA LEU A 251 21.13 0.21 -31.30
C LEU A 251 22.52 0.87 -31.34
N GLU A 252 23.59 0.10 -31.57
CA GLU A 252 24.97 0.58 -31.60
C GLU A 252 25.33 1.31 -32.92
N GLU A 253 24.92 0.80 -34.08
CA GLU A 253 25.31 1.36 -35.39
C GLU A 253 24.38 2.46 -35.93
N ILE A 254 23.13 2.55 -35.44
CA ILE A 254 22.12 3.50 -35.95
C ILE A 254 21.57 4.41 -34.85
N VAL A 255 20.99 3.85 -33.78
CA VAL A 255 20.25 4.64 -32.79
C VAL A 255 21.15 5.54 -31.95
N ILE A 256 22.28 5.03 -31.45
CA ILE A 256 23.21 5.85 -30.65
C ILE A 256 23.76 7.03 -31.47
N PRO A 257 24.31 6.85 -32.70
CA PRO A 257 24.76 7.97 -33.53
C PRO A 257 23.65 8.97 -33.87
N GLN A 258 22.42 8.52 -34.14
CA GLN A 258 21.29 9.43 -34.41
C GLN A 258 20.94 10.27 -33.18
N LEU A 259 20.80 9.65 -32.01
CA LEU A 259 20.50 10.37 -30.76
C LEU A 259 21.65 11.29 -30.32
N GLU A 260 22.92 10.95 -30.61
CA GLU A 260 24.07 11.85 -30.37
C GLU A 260 24.01 13.13 -31.22
N MET A 261 23.38 13.07 -32.40
CA MET A 261 23.18 14.24 -33.27
C MET A 261 21.90 15.02 -32.94
N GLU A 262 20.81 14.33 -32.60
CA GLU A 262 19.48 14.94 -32.40
C GLU A 262 19.27 15.43 -30.95
N GLU A 263 19.62 14.61 -29.95
CA GLU A 263 19.44 14.91 -28.52
C GLU A 263 20.65 14.44 -27.66
N PRO A 264 21.84 15.05 -27.80
CA PRO A 264 23.06 14.60 -27.11
C PRO A 264 22.98 14.57 -25.57
N SER A 265 22.00 15.26 -24.97
CA SER A 265 21.75 15.32 -23.52
C SER A 265 20.54 14.48 -23.07
N SER A 266 19.96 13.64 -23.94
CA SER A 266 18.74 12.87 -23.63
C SER A 266 18.99 11.79 -22.58
N GLU A 267 18.12 11.69 -21.57
CA GLU A 267 18.16 10.60 -20.57
C GLU A 267 18.05 9.22 -21.24
N THR A 268 17.28 9.13 -22.34
CA THR A 268 17.16 7.94 -23.19
C THR A 268 18.52 7.49 -23.75
N LEU A 269 19.32 8.43 -24.27
CA LEU A 269 20.65 8.15 -24.82
C LEU A 269 21.61 7.67 -23.73
N ALA A 270 21.61 8.32 -22.57
CA ALA A 270 22.43 7.90 -21.43
C ALA A 270 22.06 6.48 -20.95
N HIS A 271 20.76 6.18 -20.81
CA HIS A 271 20.29 4.87 -20.36
C HIS A 271 20.60 3.75 -21.36
N ILE A 272 20.43 3.98 -22.66
CA ILE A 272 20.78 2.98 -23.70
C ILE A 272 22.29 2.68 -23.65
N LYS A 273 23.15 3.71 -23.58
CA LYS A 273 24.61 3.55 -23.46
C LYS A 273 25.00 2.75 -22.22
N GLU A 274 24.40 3.04 -21.06
CA GLU A 274 24.64 2.31 -19.81
C GLU A 274 24.25 0.82 -19.94
N GLN A 275 23.04 0.53 -20.43
CA GLN A 275 22.55 -0.84 -20.58
C GLN A 275 23.42 -1.67 -21.54
N LEU A 276 23.83 -1.10 -22.67
CA LEU A 276 24.66 -1.80 -23.65
C LEU A 276 26.10 -1.95 -23.17
N ALA A 277 26.70 -0.94 -22.51
CA ALA A 277 28.02 -1.07 -21.91
C ALA A 277 28.06 -2.19 -20.85
N ALA A 278 27.07 -2.24 -19.95
CA ALA A 278 26.96 -3.30 -18.93
C ALA A 278 26.70 -4.68 -19.56
N LEU A 279 25.95 -4.76 -20.67
CA LEU A 279 25.79 -6.00 -21.43
C LEU A 279 27.12 -6.46 -22.06
N ARG A 280 27.84 -5.55 -22.71
CA ARG A 280 29.14 -5.81 -23.35
C ARG A 280 30.19 -6.28 -22.34
N GLU A 281 30.31 -5.61 -21.19
CA GLU A 281 31.18 -6.01 -20.09
C GLU A 281 30.87 -7.44 -19.61
N ARG A 282 29.59 -7.73 -19.31
CA ARG A 282 29.13 -9.02 -18.80
C ARG A 282 29.22 -10.18 -19.82
N ARG A 283 29.57 -9.91 -21.08
CA ARG A 283 29.55 -10.87 -22.19
C ARG A 283 30.78 -10.76 -23.10
N ASN A 284 31.84 -10.11 -22.64
CA ASN A 284 33.12 -9.96 -23.34
C ASN A 284 33.77 -11.29 -23.75
N GLU A 285 33.48 -12.39 -23.04
CA GLU A 285 33.87 -13.76 -23.40
C GLU A 285 33.28 -14.28 -24.72
N ILE A 286 32.19 -13.69 -25.24
CA ILE A 286 31.39 -14.28 -26.33
C ILE A 286 30.82 -13.29 -27.35
N LEU A 287 30.64 -12.00 -27.02
CA LEU A 287 30.14 -10.99 -27.97
C LEU A 287 31.30 -10.22 -28.64
N PRO A 288 31.56 -10.40 -29.95
CA PRO A 288 32.62 -9.68 -30.66
C PRO A 288 32.30 -8.19 -30.77
N VAL A 289 33.34 -7.34 -30.79
CA VAL A 289 33.19 -5.87 -30.76
C VAL A 289 32.20 -5.35 -31.81
N VAL A 290 32.25 -5.89 -33.03
CA VAL A 290 31.27 -5.62 -34.11
C VAL A 290 30.51 -6.91 -34.42
N ILE A 291 29.19 -6.80 -34.61
CA ILE A 291 28.33 -7.94 -34.96
C ILE A 291 28.42 -8.19 -36.47
N PRO A 292 28.74 -9.40 -36.96
CA PRO A 292 28.86 -9.67 -38.39
C PRO A 292 27.57 -9.36 -39.17
N ARG A 293 27.74 -8.77 -40.37
CA ARG A 293 26.66 -8.58 -41.36
C ARG A 293 26.65 -9.66 -42.46
N GLU A 294 27.68 -10.51 -42.51
CA GLU A 294 27.81 -11.62 -43.45
C GLU A 294 27.08 -12.86 -42.89
N THR A 295 26.23 -13.50 -43.69
CA THR A 295 25.24 -14.47 -43.19
C THR A 295 25.88 -15.70 -42.55
N ASN A 296 27.01 -16.19 -43.07
CA ASN A 296 27.68 -17.35 -42.49
C ASN A 296 28.31 -17.00 -41.14
N ALA A 297 29.13 -15.94 -41.07
CA ALA A 297 29.72 -15.46 -39.82
C ALA A 297 28.68 -15.05 -38.76
N PHE A 298 27.52 -14.51 -39.15
CA PHE A 298 26.42 -14.21 -38.23
C PHE A 298 25.79 -15.49 -37.67
N ASN A 299 25.48 -16.48 -38.51
CA ASN A 299 24.92 -17.76 -38.06
C ASN A 299 25.92 -18.55 -37.20
N GLU A 300 27.22 -18.48 -37.49
CA GLU A 300 28.26 -19.06 -36.65
C GLU A 300 28.28 -18.39 -35.26
N LEU A 301 28.24 -17.06 -35.19
CA LEU A 301 28.14 -16.33 -33.92
C LEU A 301 26.86 -16.71 -33.14
N VAL A 302 25.72 -16.84 -33.81
CA VAL A 302 24.47 -17.34 -33.20
C VAL A 302 24.69 -18.72 -32.58
N THR A 303 25.31 -19.66 -33.31
CA THR A 303 25.62 -21.00 -32.79
C THR A 303 26.55 -20.94 -31.57
N GLN A 304 27.63 -20.14 -31.62
CA GLN A 304 28.57 -19.97 -30.50
C GLN A 304 27.87 -19.40 -29.25
N VAL A 305 27.01 -18.38 -29.40
CA VAL A 305 26.26 -17.79 -28.27
C VAL A 305 25.19 -18.75 -27.74
N VAL A 306 24.53 -19.54 -28.59
CA VAL A 306 23.57 -20.59 -28.19
C VAL A 306 24.27 -21.71 -27.40
N GLU A 307 25.44 -22.16 -27.83
CA GLU A 307 26.26 -23.09 -27.03
C GLU A 307 26.67 -22.49 -25.70
N TYR A 308 27.16 -21.24 -25.68
CA TYR A 308 27.53 -20.52 -24.47
C TYR A 308 26.35 -20.41 -23.48
N ARG A 309 25.14 -20.13 -23.97
CA ARG A 309 23.89 -20.16 -23.18
C ARG A 309 23.69 -21.54 -22.55
N ASN A 310 23.59 -22.59 -23.38
CA ASN A 310 23.32 -23.96 -22.93
C ASN A 310 24.35 -24.47 -21.90
N ARG A 311 25.62 -24.02 -21.97
CA ARG A 311 26.66 -24.35 -20.99
C ARG A 311 26.54 -23.57 -19.67
N ARG A 312 26.09 -22.31 -19.69
CA ARG A 312 25.93 -21.44 -18.50
C ARG A 312 24.60 -21.65 -17.76
N GLY A 313 23.55 -22.10 -18.46
CA GLY A 313 22.20 -22.26 -17.90
C GLY A 313 21.49 -20.93 -17.59
N GLY A 314 20.27 -21.02 -17.06
CA GLY A 314 19.45 -19.86 -16.69
C GLY A 314 17.95 -20.21 -16.57
N VAL A 315 17.14 -19.22 -16.18
CA VAL A 315 15.68 -19.37 -16.14
C VAL A 315 15.15 -19.47 -17.57
N SER A 316 14.45 -20.57 -17.88
CA SER A 316 13.79 -20.77 -19.17
C SER A 316 12.44 -20.04 -19.18
N SER A 317 12.10 -19.39 -20.30
CA SER A 317 10.78 -18.81 -20.54
C SER A 317 10.37 -19.09 -21.99
N GLU A 318 9.14 -19.55 -22.15
CA GLU A 318 8.54 -19.88 -23.46
C GLU A 318 7.73 -18.70 -24.03
N ASP A 319 7.76 -17.57 -23.31
CA ASP A 319 6.95 -16.37 -23.57
C ASP A 319 7.59 -15.39 -24.58
N PHE A 320 8.60 -15.82 -25.34
CA PHE A 320 9.32 -14.97 -26.28
C PHE A 320 8.59 -14.90 -27.63
N LYS A 321 8.15 -13.70 -28.01
CA LYS A 321 7.21 -13.44 -29.11
C LYS A 321 7.77 -12.51 -30.19
N LEU A 322 9.08 -12.23 -30.19
CA LEU A 322 9.71 -11.29 -31.10
C LEU A 322 10.33 -12.02 -32.30
N ASP A 323 9.90 -11.65 -33.51
CA ASP A 323 10.39 -12.25 -34.76
C ASP A 323 11.82 -11.74 -35.09
N PRO A 324 12.80 -12.62 -35.39
CA PRO A 324 14.17 -12.22 -35.72
C PRO A 324 14.29 -11.23 -36.89
N ASN A 325 13.39 -11.33 -37.87
CA ASN A 325 13.35 -10.51 -39.08
C ASN A 325 12.75 -9.11 -38.82
N MET A 326 12.18 -8.87 -37.64
CA MET A 326 11.58 -7.59 -37.30
C MET A 326 12.60 -6.45 -37.24
N ILE A 327 13.86 -6.74 -36.88
CA ILE A 327 14.93 -5.73 -36.90
C ILE A 327 15.30 -5.35 -38.33
N ASP A 328 15.31 -6.29 -39.27
CA ASP A 328 15.48 -6.01 -40.70
C ASP A 328 14.38 -5.08 -41.26
N VAL A 329 13.17 -5.10 -40.66
CA VAL A 329 12.08 -4.18 -41.02
C VAL A 329 12.32 -2.78 -40.42
N LEU A 330 12.90 -2.69 -39.22
CA LEU A 330 13.31 -1.42 -38.59
C LEU A 330 14.55 -0.79 -39.26
N GLU A 331 15.50 -1.60 -39.77
CA GLU A 331 16.62 -1.14 -40.59
C GLU A 331 16.17 -0.61 -41.98
N ARG A 332 14.96 -0.97 -42.44
CA ARG A 332 14.46 -0.63 -43.79
C ARG A 332 13.39 0.48 -43.84
N ASN A 333 12.72 0.79 -42.72
CA ASN A 333 11.57 1.71 -42.70
C ASN A 333 11.84 3.02 -41.94
N GLN A 334 11.99 4.12 -42.70
CA GLN A 334 11.65 5.48 -42.27
C GLN A 334 10.86 6.17 -43.41
N PRO A 335 9.88 7.06 -43.15
CA PRO A 335 9.22 7.44 -41.88
C PRO A 335 7.72 7.05 -41.84
N LEU A 336 6.98 7.42 -40.78
CA LEU A 336 5.58 7.04 -40.51
C LEU A 336 4.60 8.23 -40.29
N PRO A 337 3.36 8.12 -40.80
CA PRO A 337 2.15 8.74 -40.19
C PRO A 337 0.96 7.70 -40.10
N PRO A 338 -0.33 8.03 -39.81
CA PRO A 338 -0.98 7.59 -38.56
C PRO A 338 -2.21 6.62 -38.67
N ILE A 339 -2.80 6.29 -37.52
CA ILE A 339 -3.69 5.13 -37.18
C ILE A 339 -5.21 5.35 -37.37
N ARG A 340 -6.02 4.28 -37.59
CA ARG A 340 -7.48 4.20 -37.24
C ARG A 340 -8.06 2.77 -36.95
N LEU A 341 -8.37 2.49 -35.67
CA LEU A 341 -9.64 2.01 -35.03
C LEU A 341 -10.36 0.63 -35.31
N ILE A 342 -11.23 0.27 -34.33
CA ILE A 342 -12.39 -0.69 -34.21
C ILE A 342 -12.14 -2.21 -33.80
N PRO A 343 -13.11 -3.02 -33.23
CA PRO A 343 -13.02 -3.73 -31.92
C PRO A 343 -13.34 -5.29 -31.96
N THR A 344 -13.84 -6.10 -30.97
CA THR A 344 -14.54 -5.99 -29.63
C THR A 344 -14.45 -7.27 -28.73
N GLU A 345 -15.04 -7.22 -27.50
CA GLU A 345 -15.83 -8.26 -26.74
C GLU A 345 -15.22 -9.41 -25.83
N GLU A 346 -15.27 -9.17 -24.50
CA GLU A 346 -15.98 -9.90 -23.39
C GLU A 346 -15.65 -11.29 -22.70
N SER A 347 -15.57 -11.24 -21.34
CA SER A 347 -16.11 -12.21 -20.30
C SER A 347 -15.29 -13.49 -19.91
N VAL A 348 -15.52 -14.37 -18.89
CA VAL A 348 -16.28 -14.53 -17.57
C VAL A 348 -15.95 -15.94 -16.96
N GLN A 349 -16.15 -16.42 -15.70
CA GLN A 349 -16.10 -15.95 -14.27
C GLN A 349 -16.29 -17.18 -13.30
N SER A 350 -15.84 -17.18 -12.01
CA SER A 350 -16.30 -18.13 -10.92
C SER A 350 -15.93 -17.67 -9.47
N SER A 351 -16.41 -18.36 -8.40
CA SER A 351 -16.91 -17.68 -7.14
C SER A 351 -16.37 -18.15 -5.74
N PRO A 352 -16.56 -17.36 -4.63
CA PRO A 352 -16.04 -17.63 -3.26
C PRO A 352 -17.09 -17.72 -2.09
N ILE A 353 -16.61 -17.66 -0.83
CA ILE A 353 -17.27 -17.96 0.49
C ILE A 353 -18.19 -16.83 1.05
N ASN A 354 -19.12 -17.18 1.98
CA ASN A 354 -20.03 -16.23 2.68
C ASN A 354 -19.46 -15.67 4.00
N GLU A 355 -19.69 -14.37 4.25
CA GLU A 355 -19.18 -13.63 5.43
C GLU A 355 -20.23 -13.45 6.55
N HIS A 356 -21.51 -13.37 6.19
CA HIS A 356 -22.62 -13.02 7.10
C HIS A 356 -22.74 -13.99 8.28
N ASP A 357 -22.62 -15.29 8.01
CA ASP A 357 -22.92 -16.35 8.98
C ASP A 357 -21.90 -16.41 10.12
N LEU A 358 -20.69 -15.88 9.90
CA LEU A 358 -19.65 -15.72 10.92
C LEU A 358 -19.97 -14.57 11.90
N LEU A 359 -20.57 -13.47 11.42
CA LEU A 359 -20.98 -12.36 12.28
C LEU A 359 -22.11 -12.77 13.22
N VAL A 360 -23.10 -13.51 12.71
CA VAL A 360 -24.21 -14.06 13.50
C VAL A 360 -23.68 -14.93 14.64
N LYS A 361 -22.75 -15.86 14.38
CA LYS A 361 -22.17 -16.75 15.39
C LYS A 361 -21.47 -15.99 16.54
N ILE A 362 -20.75 -14.90 16.21
CA ILE A 362 -20.10 -14.05 17.22
C ILE A 362 -21.16 -13.33 18.07
N TYR A 363 -22.21 -12.80 17.43
CA TYR A 363 -23.33 -12.17 18.12
C TYR A 363 -24.11 -13.13 19.02
N ASP A 364 -24.42 -14.35 18.58
CA ASP A 364 -25.16 -15.34 19.38
C ASP A 364 -24.43 -15.67 20.69
N THR A 365 -23.10 -15.72 20.63
CA THR A 365 -22.24 -15.93 21.81
C THR A 365 -22.35 -14.76 22.80
N PHE A 366 -22.43 -13.52 22.30
CA PHE A 366 -22.71 -12.34 23.13
C PHE A 366 -24.14 -12.36 23.70
N ALA A 367 -25.13 -12.70 22.88
CA ALA A 367 -26.53 -12.78 23.28
C ALA A 367 -26.76 -13.84 24.37
N GLN A 368 -26.06 -14.98 24.32
CA GLN A 368 -26.07 -15.97 25.39
C GLN A 368 -25.52 -15.40 26.70
N LYS A 369 -24.40 -14.68 26.68
CA LYS A 369 -23.80 -14.08 27.90
C LYS A 369 -24.73 -13.04 28.54
N VAL A 370 -25.49 -12.28 27.74
CA VAL A 370 -26.55 -11.38 28.23
C VAL A 370 -27.73 -12.16 28.80
N ALA A 371 -28.11 -13.29 28.22
CA ALA A 371 -29.14 -14.17 28.76
C ALA A 371 -28.74 -14.84 30.08
N GLU A 372 -27.47 -15.22 30.24
CA GLU A 372 -26.91 -15.74 31.49
C GLU A 372 -26.94 -14.70 32.62
N LEU A 373 -26.64 -13.43 32.32
CA LEU A 373 -26.75 -12.32 33.27
C LEU A 373 -28.16 -12.20 33.86
N ARG A 374 -29.22 -12.39 33.05
CA ARG A 374 -30.63 -12.38 33.51
C ARG A 374 -30.93 -13.47 34.56
N ASN A 375 -30.21 -14.59 34.50
CA ASN A 375 -30.41 -15.74 35.39
C ASN A 375 -29.60 -15.65 36.70
N THR A 376 -28.78 -14.62 36.88
CA THR A 376 -27.99 -14.43 38.11
C THR A 376 -28.88 -14.07 39.32
N PRO A 377 -28.54 -14.49 40.55
CA PRO A 377 -29.33 -14.17 41.74
C PRO A 377 -29.17 -12.69 42.11
N LYS A 378 -30.23 -11.90 41.89
CA LYS A 378 -30.29 -10.41 42.00
C LYS A 378 -29.41 -9.70 40.95
N PRO A 379 -29.78 -9.73 39.66
CA PRO A 379 -29.03 -9.04 38.62
C PRO A 379 -29.13 -7.52 38.78
N ASN A 380 -28.02 -6.81 38.51
CA ASN A 380 -27.98 -5.35 38.43
C ASN A 380 -28.87 -4.89 37.26
N GLN A 381 -30.08 -4.41 37.57
CA GLN A 381 -31.10 -4.05 36.57
C GLN A 381 -30.62 -2.98 35.58
N HIS A 382 -29.76 -2.05 36.02
CA HIS A 382 -29.24 -0.98 35.18
C HIS A 382 -28.20 -1.52 34.19
N ALA A 383 -27.23 -2.32 34.67
CA ALA A 383 -26.24 -2.96 33.81
C ALA A 383 -26.89 -3.98 32.84
N LEU A 384 -27.88 -4.74 33.31
CA LEU A 384 -28.65 -5.67 32.48
C LEU A 384 -29.42 -4.95 31.37
N SER A 385 -30.10 -3.83 31.68
CA SER A 385 -30.81 -3.02 30.69
C SER A 385 -29.87 -2.55 29.57
N VAL A 386 -28.68 -2.05 29.92
CA VAL A 386 -27.70 -1.57 28.94
C VAL A 386 -27.04 -2.71 28.15
N ALA A 387 -26.81 -3.87 28.77
CA ALA A 387 -26.35 -5.07 28.06
C ALA A 387 -27.39 -5.57 27.04
N ASP A 388 -28.68 -5.51 27.36
CA ASP A 388 -29.76 -5.85 26.43
C ASP A 388 -29.95 -4.81 25.32
N GLN A 389 -29.76 -3.52 25.60
CA GLN A 389 -29.72 -2.47 24.57
C GLN A 389 -28.58 -2.67 23.58
N LEU A 390 -27.36 -2.96 24.07
CA LEU A 390 -26.22 -3.31 23.22
C LEU A 390 -26.52 -4.55 22.35
N ARG A 391 -27.17 -5.57 22.92
CA ARG A 391 -27.57 -6.79 22.19
C ARG A 391 -28.57 -6.48 21.07
N ILE A 392 -29.52 -5.56 21.27
CA ILE A 392 -30.44 -5.13 20.22
C ILE A 392 -29.67 -4.41 19.10
N GLN A 393 -28.83 -3.42 19.45
CA GLN A 393 -28.07 -2.63 18.48
C GLN A 393 -27.11 -3.49 17.62
N LEU A 394 -26.47 -4.50 18.21
CA LEU A 394 -25.60 -5.41 17.48
C LEU A 394 -26.37 -6.36 16.54
N ALA A 395 -27.58 -6.79 16.91
CA ALA A 395 -28.45 -7.56 16.01
C ALA A 395 -28.90 -6.72 14.81
N GLU A 396 -29.39 -5.50 15.07
CA GLU A 396 -29.81 -4.53 14.05
C GLU A 396 -28.66 -4.20 13.06
N ALA A 397 -27.42 -4.10 13.55
CA ALA A 397 -26.24 -3.89 12.70
C ALA A 397 -25.97 -5.09 11.76
N ILE A 398 -26.14 -6.34 12.22
CA ILE A 398 -25.91 -7.54 11.40
C ILE A 398 -27.01 -7.70 10.33
N ASP A 399 -28.29 -7.50 10.69
CA ASP A 399 -29.38 -7.53 9.72
C ASP A 399 -29.23 -6.38 8.69
N THR A 400 -28.79 -5.20 9.13
CA THR A 400 -28.44 -4.07 8.25
C THR A 400 -27.28 -4.43 7.31
N TYR A 401 -26.23 -5.12 7.78
CA TYR A 401 -25.14 -5.61 6.93
C TYR A 401 -25.65 -6.57 5.84
N LYS A 402 -26.54 -7.49 6.20
CA LYS A 402 -27.16 -8.45 5.29
C LYS A 402 -27.98 -7.78 4.20
N ILE A 403 -28.86 -6.85 4.57
CA ILE A 403 -29.70 -6.08 3.64
C ILE A 403 -28.81 -5.28 2.69
N ASN A 404 -27.79 -4.60 3.23
CA ASN A 404 -26.88 -3.76 2.45
C ASN A 404 -26.00 -4.56 1.47
N THR A 405 -25.50 -5.74 1.86
CA THR A 405 -24.71 -6.62 0.96
C THR A 405 -25.53 -7.34 -0.11
N ALA A 406 -26.86 -7.35 0.01
CA ALA A 406 -27.79 -7.86 -0.99
C ALA A 406 -28.39 -6.75 -1.90
N ASN A 407 -28.16 -5.48 -1.58
CA ASN A 407 -28.74 -4.33 -2.28
C ASN A 407 -27.74 -3.72 -3.28
N SER A 408 -28.15 -3.52 -4.53
CA SER A 408 -27.31 -2.90 -5.56
C SER A 408 -27.03 -1.40 -5.33
N ALA A 409 -27.70 -0.75 -4.39
CA ALA A 409 -27.48 0.65 -4.04
C ALA A 409 -26.19 0.91 -3.23
N MET A 410 -25.52 -0.12 -2.70
CA MET A 410 -24.28 0.05 -1.92
C MET A 410 -23.28 -1.09 -2.16
N THR A 411 -21.98 -0.79 -2.17
CA THR A 411 -20.94 -1.82 -2.29
C THR A 411 -20.79 -2.64 -1.01
N LYS A 412 -20.26 -3.86 -1.12
CA LYS A 412 -19.99 -4.72 0.05
C LYS A 412 -19.00 -4.08 1.01
N GLU A 413 -18.04 -3.34 0.48
CA GLU A 413 -16.99 -2.66 1.24
C GLU A 413 -17.58 -1.49 2.05
N GLN A 414 -18.51 -0.72 1.47
CA GLN A 414 -19.28 0.29 2.21
C GLN A 414 -20.17 -0.36 3.29
N ALA A 415 -20.81 -1.50 3.00
CA ALA A 415 -21.59 -2.23 4.01
C ALA A 415 -20.73 -2.67 5.21
N LYS A 416 -19.48 -3.12 4.97
CA LYS A 416 -18.52 -3.49 6.02
C LYS A 416 -18.15 -2.29 6.91
N ILE A 417 -17.95 -1.12 6.31
CA ILE A 417 -17.65 0.12 7.03
C ILE A 417 -18.84 0.52 7.93
N VAL A 418 -20.05 0.57 7.38
CA VAL A 418 -21.28 0.92 8.13
C VAL A 418 -21.50 -0.03 9.32
N PHE A 419 -21.28 -1.33 9.12
CA PHE A 419 -21.37 -2.33 10.19
C PHE A 419 -20.31 -2.13 11.28
N MET A 420 -19.04 -1.92 10.91
CA MET A 420 -17.95 -1.73 11.87
C MET A 420 -18.11 -0.45 12.69
N ASP A 421 -18.55 0.66 12.08
CA ASP A 421 -18.82 1.92 12.77
C ASP A 421 -20.00 1.79 13.75
N THR A 422 -21.13 1.26 13.29
CA THR A 422 -22.34 1.06 14.11
C THR A 422 -22.05 0.16 15.32
N SER A 423 -21.40 -0.98 15.11
CA SER A 423 -21.09 -1.94 16.18
C SER A 423 -20.03 -1.41 17.17
N THR A 424 -18.99 -0.73 16.67
CA THR A 424 -17.95 -0.13 17.53
C THR A 424 -18.52 1.02 18.36
N THR A 425 -19.39 1.85 17.79
CA THR A 425 -20.08 2.94 18.49
C THR A 425 -21.01 2.40 19.58
N ALA A 426 -21.84 1.40 19.29
CA ALA A 426 -22.70 0.74 20.28
C ALA A 426 -21.89 0.16 21.45
N ILE A 427 -20.79 -0.54 21.14
CA ILE A 427 -19.89 -1.12 22.15
C ILE A 427 -19.23 -0.02 22.99
N ASN A 428 -18.65 1.02 22.39
CA ASN A 428 -17.96 2.08 23.13
C ASN A 428 -18.88 2.89 24.05
N ASN A 429 -20.10 3.21 23.58
CA ASN A 429 -21.11 3.94 24.37
C ASN A 429 -21.53 3.19 25.64
N THR A 430 -21.45 1.86 25.65
CA THR A 430 -21.84 1.02 26.78
C THR A 430 -20.65 0.52 27.61
N LYS A 431 -19.46 0.44 27.02
CA LYS A 431 -18.23 -0.12 27.61
C LYS A 431 -17.89 0.42 28.99
N HIS A 432 -17.89 1.75 29.20
CA HIS A 432 -17.53 2.34 30.51
C HIS A 432 -18.46 1.87 31.65
N LEU A 433 -19.77 1.75 31.37
CA LEU A 433 -20.74 1.28 32.37
C LEU A 433 -20.62 -0.23 32.58
N LEU A 434 -20.54 -1.01 31.51
CA LEU A 434 -20.47 -2.48 31.62
C LEU A 434 -19.12 -2.95 32.17
N GLU A 435 -18.05 -2.16 32.02
CA GLU A 435 -16.82 -2.33 32.80
C GLU A 435 -17.05 -2.05 34.29
N LYS A 436 -17.52 -0.84 34.63
CA LYS A 436 -17.73 -0.43 36.02
C LYS A 436 -18.67 -1.35 36.82
N GLU A 437 -19.71 -1.88 36.17
CA GLU A 437 -20.78 -2.64 36.83
C GLU A 437 -20.65 -4.17 36.67
N LEU A 438 -19.89 -4.68 35.69
CA LEU A 438 -19.77 -6.12 35.39
C LEU A 438 -18.34 -6.60 35.06
N GLY A 439 -17.34 -5.73 34.90
CA GLY A 439 -15.99 -6.08 34.46
C GLY A 439 -15.89 -6.51 32.99
N TRP A 440 -16.78 -6.01 32.13
CA TRP A 440 -16.88 -6.43 30.72
C TRP A 440 -16.02 -5.63 29.73
N GLY A 441 -15.16 -4.71 30.18
CA GLY A 441 -14.40 -3.80 29.31
C GLY A 441 -13.45 -4.51 28.34
N ASP A 442 -12.67 -5.48 28.81
CA ASP A 442 -11.82 -6.31 27.95
C ASP A 442 -12.65 -7.25 27.06
N TYR A 443 -13.71 -7.85 27.61
CA TYR A 443 -14.62 -8.73 26.88
C TYR A 443 -15.26 -8.02 25.67
N LEU A 444 -15.75 -6.80 25.88
CA LEU A 444 -16.32 -5.94 24.84
C LEU A 444 -15.27 -5.47 23.83
N THR A 445 -14.04 -5.22 24.27
CA THR A 445 -12.91 -4.92 23.36
C THR A 445 -12.61 -6.12 22.46
N ASN A 446 -12.66 -7.33 23.01
CA ASN A 446 -12.44 -8.58 22.28
C ASN A 446 -13.62 -8.94 21.36
N LEU A 447 -14.84 -8.50 21.67
CA LEU A 447 -16.00 -8.57 20.79
C LEU A 447 -15.81 -7.72 19.52
N SER A 448 -15.40 -6.44 19.65
CA SER A 448 -15.06 -5.59 18.50
C SER A 448 -13.93 -6.15 17.64
N LYS A 449 -12.85 -6.67 18.27
CA LYS A 449 -11.76 -7.36 17.57
C LYS A 449 -12.25 -8.58 16.77
N SER A 450 -13.16 -9.36 17.35
CA SER A 450 -13.73 -10.55 16.71
C SER A 450 -14.54 -10.21 15.46
N PHE A 451 -15.35 -9.14 15.50
CA PHE A 451 -16.08 -8.65 14.32
C PHE A 451 -15.13 -8.18 13.21
N ALA A 452 -14.08 -7.42 13.53
CA ALA A 452 -13.08 -7.00 12.54
C ALA A 452 -12.35 -8.21 11.91
N ASN A 453 -12.03 -9.23 12.72
CA ASN A 453 -11.35 -10.45 12.28
C ASN A 453 -12.14 -11.26 11.24
N VAL A 454 -13.48 -11.17 11.20
CA VAL A 454 -14.29 -11.84 10.15
C VAL A 454 -13.95 -11.30 8.76
N PHE A 455 -13.91 -9.97 8.59
CA PHE A 455 -13.62 -9.37 7.29
C PHE A 455 -12.15 -9.56 6.90
N ILE A 456 -11.22 -9.47 7.86
CA ILE A 456 -9.81 -9.78 7.64
C ILE A 456 -9.64 -11.24 7.17
N ASN A 457 -10.36 -12.18 7.78
CA ASN A 457 -10.34 -13.59 7.36
C ASN A 457 -10.97 -13.82 5.98
N ALA A 458 -12.08 -13.15 5.65
CA ALA A 458 -12.69 -13.26 4.32
C ALA A 458 -11.74 -12.76 3.22
N ILE A 459 -11.06 -11.64 3.48
CA ILE A 459 -10.01 -11.09 2.59
C ILE A 459 -8.81 -12.06 2.50
N ASN A 460 -8.37 -12.64 3.61
CA ASN A 460 -7.31 -13.67 3.61
C ASN A 460 -7.72 -14.94 2.86
N SER A 461 -8.99 -15.34 2.92
CA SER A 461 -9.54 -16.49 2.21
C SER A 461 -9.57 -16.25 0.69
N ALA A 462 -10.04 -15.07 0.26
CA ALA A 462 -9.95 -14.65 -1.14
C ALA A 462 -8.49 -14.58 -1.63
N ARG A 463 -7.58 -14.05 -0.81
CA ARG A 463 -6.13 -14.04 -1.09
C ARG A 463 -5.56 -15.46 -1.21
N LYS A 464 -6.00 -16.41 -0.38
CA LYS A 464 -5.57 -17.82 -0.43
C LYS A 464 -6.07 -18.51 -1.71
N SER A 465 -7.33 -18.30 -2.12
CA SER A 465 -7.83 -18.82 -3.41
C SER A 465 -7.16 -18.18 -4.64
N LEU A 466 -6.60 -16.98 -4.50
CA LEU A 466 -5.83 -16.28 -5.53
C LEU A 466 -4.30 -16.52 -5.41
N GLY A 467 -3.86 -17.46 -4.57
CA GLY A 467 -2.46 -17.91 -4.49
C GLY A 467 -1.48 -16.98 -3.76
N PHE A 468 -1.95 -15.94 -3.07
CA PHE A 468 -1.06 -15.03 -2.33
C PHE A 468 -0.50 -15.69 -1.06
N GLN A 469 0.83 -15.63 -0.88
CA GLN A 469 1.50 -16.22 0.29
C GLN A 469 1.38 -15.39 1.57
N SER A 470 1.15 -14.08 1.48
CA SER A 470 1.03 -13.19 2.63
C SER A 470 -0.44 -13.03 3.06
N GLN A 471 -0.66 -13.10 4.37
CA GLN A 471 -1.96 -12.93 5.02
C GLN A 471 -1.92 -11.70 5.94
N PHE A 472 -3.06 -11.05 6.15
CA PHE A 472 -3.23 -10.03 7.18
C PHE A 472 -3.33 -10.68 8.56
N THR A 473 -2.58 -10.15 9.54
CA THR A 473 -2.63 -10.60 10.93
C THR A 473 -4.01 -10.31 11.54
N LEU A 474 -4.62 -11.30 12.18
CA LEU A 474 -5.82 -11.11 12.98
C LEU A 474 -5.48 -10.32 14.27
N PHE A 475 -6.41 -9.49 14.75
CA PHE A 475 -6.24 -8.79 16.03
C PHE A 475 -6.14 -9.79 17.19
N ALA A 476 -5.03 -9.75 17.91
CA ALA A 476 -4.84 -10.52 19.14
C ALA A 476 -5.82 -10.05 20.23
N LEU A 477 -6.51 -10.99 20.87
CA LEU A 477 -7.42 -10.69 21.98
C LEU A 477 -6.63 -10.32 23.24
N THR A 478 -7.15 -9.39 24.03
CA THR A 478 -6.54 -8.98 25.30
C THR A 478 -6.80 -10.07 26.35
N LYS A 479 -5.75 -10.52 27.05
CA LYS A 479 -5.88 -11.52 28.13
C LYS A 479 -6.47 -10.89 29.40
N ALA A 480 -7.80 -10.91 29.49
CA ALA A 480 -8.53 -10.54 30.70
C ALA A 480 -8.26 -11.55 31.83
N PRO A 481 -7.92 -11.14 33.06
CA PRO A 481 -7.54 -12.07 34.15
C PRO A 481 -8.63 -13.04 34.67
N LEU A 482 -9.86 -13.01 34.13
CA LEU A 482 -11.04 -13.61 34.77
C LEU A 482 -12.07 -14.31 33.84
N ILE A 483 -11.84 -14.42 32.52
CA ILE A 483 -12.87 -14.95 31.59
C ILE A 483 -12.31 -16.01 30.62
N PRO A 484 -12.35 -17.31 30.98
CA PRO A 484 -11.94 -18.42 30.12
C PRO A 484 -12.77 -18.56 28.84
N GLU A 485 -14.01 -18.05 28.81
CA GLU A 485 -14.86 -18.13 27.60
C GLU A 485 -14.27 -17.38 26.41
N VAL A 486 -13.47 -16.32 26.64
CA VAL A 486 -12.82 -15.56 25.54
C VAL A 486 -11.67 -16.36 24.93
N GLU A 487 -10.90 -17.06 25.77
CA GLU A 487 -9.86 -17.97 25.29
C GLU A 487 -10.50 -19.13 24.52
N LYS A 488 -11.63 -19.67 25.00
CA LYS A 488 -12.40 -20.66 24.24
C LYS A 488 -12.96 -20.13 22.92
N ILE A 489 -13.48 -18.90 22.87
CA ILE A 489 -13.92 -18.28 21.60
C ILE A 489 -12.74 -18.16 20.61
N GLN A 490 -11.55 -17.81 21.11
CA GLN A 490 -10.34 -17.80 20.30
C GLN A 490 -10.01 -19.20 19.78
N ASP A 491 -10.00 -20.22 20.64
CA ASP A 491 -9.61 -21.58 20.26
C ASP A 491 -10.66 -22.26 19.35
N ASP A 492 -11.97 -22.13 19.64
CA ASP A 492 -13.07 -22.59 18.79
C ASP A 492 -13.05 -21.90 17.40
N LEU A 493 -12.53 -20.66 17.31
CA LEU A 493 -12.25 -19.99 16.04
C LEU A 493 -10.96 -20.52 15.39
N TYR A 494 -9.86 -20.64 16.12
CA TYR A 494 -8.59 -21.14 15.57
C TYR A 494 -8.71 -22.58 15.05
N GLU A 495 -9.49 -23.47 15.68
CA GLU A 495 -9.78 -24.81 15.13
C GLU A 495 -10.60 -24.77 13.83
N GLN A 496 -11.48 -23.78 13.66
CA GLN A 496 -12.34 -23.63 12.48
C GLN A 496 -11.70 -22.80 11.35
N LEU A 497 -10.65 -22.02 11.68
CA LEU A 497 -9.86 -21.21 10.76
C LEU A 497 -8.54 -21.88 10.35
N SER A 498 -8.05 -22.85 11.14
CA SER A 498 -6.89 -23.67 10.78
C SER A 498 -7.23 -24.70 9.70
N PRO A 499 -6.30 -25.02 8.79
CA PRO A 499 -6.50 -26.08 7.80
C PRO A 499 -6.48 -27.47 8.46
N LYS A 500 -7.26 -28.38 7.89
CA LYS A 500 -6.90 -29.80 7.77
C LYS A 500 -6.14 -30.01 6.45
#